data_AF-A0A524QNL1-F1
#
_entry.id   AF-A0A524QNL1-F1
#
_cell.length_a   1.000
_cell.length_b   1.000
_cell.length_c   1.000
_cell.angle_alpha   90.00
_cell.angle_beta   90.00
_cell.angle_gamma   90.00
#
_symmetry.space_group_name_H-M   'P 1'
#
loop_
_entity.id
_entity.type
_entity.pdbx_description
1 polymer ?
#
loop_
_entity_poly.entity_id
_entity_poly.type
_entity_poly.pdbx_seq_one_letter_code
_entity_poly.pdbx_strand_id
1 'polypeptide(L)' 'AYNQRGYPAMIYLHPWEIDPNQPREAAGMKSRFRHYTNLHTVERKLRRLLASYEFGPVCDIYPHARKSVSSGNQG' A
#
# COMPACT_ATOMS: atom_id res chain seq x y z
N ALA A 1 2.45 -14.36 11.02
CA ALA A 1 3.60 -14.55 11.92
C ALA A 1 4.29 -13.23 12.29
N TYR A 2 4.69 -12.36 11.34
CA TYR A 2 5.39 -11.10 11.65
C TYR A 2 4.54 -10.07 12.42
N ASN A 3 3.31 -9.78 11.98
CA ASN A 3 2.45 -8.79 12.66
C ASN A 3 2.07 -9.23 14.09
N GLN A 4 1.93 -10.54 14.33
CA GLN A 4 1.66 -11.08 15.67
C GLN A 4 2.85 -10.93 16.64
N ARG A 5 4.05 -10.66 16.11
CA ARG A 5 5.27 -10.40 16.89
C ARG A 5 5.50 -8.90 17.15
N GLY A 6 4.54 -8.04 16.79
CA GLY A 6 4.59 -6.60 17.05
C GLY A 6 5.42 -5.78 16.06
N TYR A 7 5.87 -6.37 14.96
CA TYR A 7 6.58 -5.60 13.93
C TYR A 7 5.60 -4.67 13.19
N PRO A 8 5.98 -3.41 12.92
CA PRO A 8 5.16 -2.51 12.12
C PRO A 8 4.99 -3.08 10.71
N ALA A 9 3.84 -2.80 10.10
CA ALA A 9 3.53 -3.22 8.73
C ALA A 9 3.49 -2.00 7.81
N MET A 10 4.02 -2.15 6.60
CA MET A 10 3.87 -1.20 5.51
C MET A 10 2.98 -1.83 4.43
N ILE A 11 1.93 -1.12 4.03
CA ILE A 11 0.97 -1.60 3.04
C ILE A 11 1.00 -0.63 1.87
N TYR A 12 1.21 -1.17 0.68
CA TYR A 12 1.14 -0.45 -0.58
C TYR A 12 -0.07 -0.95 -1.36
N LEU A 13 -0.86 -0.03 -1.91
CA LEU A 13 -2.02 -0.31 -2.75
C LEU A 13 -1.83 0.39 -4.08
N HIS A 14 -2.13 -0.31 -5.16
CA HIS A 14 -2.16 0.30 -6.47
C HIS A 14 -3.47 1.12 -6.60
N PRO A 15 -3.47 2.35 -7.16
CA PRO A 15 -4.67 3.20 -7.23
C PRO A 15 -5.87 2.50 -7.88
N TRP A 16 -5.62 1.60 -8.83
CA TRP A 16 -6.66 0.87 -9.56
C TRP A 16 -7.38 -0.18 -8.70
N GLU A 17 -6.84 -0.54 -7.53
CA GLU A 17 -7.47 -1.46 -6.58
C GLU A 17 -8.59 -0.81 -5.76
N ILE A 18 -8.63 0.53 -5.75
CA ILE A 18 -9.60 1.35 -4.99
C ILE A 18 -10.47 2.25 -5.86
N ASP A 19 -10.20 2.33 -7.17
CA ASP A 19 -10.98 3.14 -8.11
C ASP A 19 -12.01 2.30 -8.90
N PRO A 20 -13.30 2.34 -8.50
CA PRO A 20 -14.37 1.68 -9.23
C PRO A 20 -14.74 2.37 -10.55
N ASN A 21 -14.32 3.63 -10.75
CA ASN A 21 -14.63 4.45 -11.91
C ASN A 21 -13.52 4.43 -12.98
N GLN A 22 -12.54 3.55 -12.83
CA GLN A 22 -11.43 3.41 -13.78
C GLN A 22 -11.95 3.25 -15.22
N PRO A 23 -11.31 3.91 -16.21
CA PRO A 23 -11.68 3.75 -17.61
C PRO A 23 -11.52 2.29 -18.04
N ARG A 24 -12.60 1.72 -18.59
CA ARG A 24 -12.61 0.32 -19.03
C ARG A 24 -11.94 0.20 -20.38
N GLU A 25 -10.62 0.04 -20.37
CA GLU A 25 -9.84 -0.28 -21.58
C GLU A 25 -10.38 -1.56 -22.23
N ALA A 26 -10.39 -1.60 -23.57
CA ALA A 26 -10.76 -2.76 -24.37
C ALA A 26 -9.65 -3.83 -24.33
N ALA A 27 -9.32 -4.31 -23.14
CA ALA A 27 -8.33 -5.34 -22.92
C ALA A 27 -8.97 -6.73 -22.94
N GLY A 28 -8.22 -7.74 -23.37
CA GLY A 28 -8.68 -9.14 -23.41
C GLY A 28 -9.20 -9.65 -22.06
N MET A 29 -10.10 -10.63 -22.09
CA MET A 29 -10.86 -11.11 -20.91
C MET A 29 -10.02 -11.40 -19.65
N LYS A 30 -8.77 -11.88 -19.80
CA LYS A 30 -7.83 -12.14 -18.69
C LYS A 30 -7.29 -10.86 -18.03
N SER A 31 -7.18 -9.77 -18.79
CA SER A 31 -6.83 -8.46 -18.24
C SER A 31 -7.99 -7.94 -17.39
N ARG A 32 -9.21 -7.96 -17.94
CA ARG A 32 -10.42 -7.55 -17.21
C ARG A 32 -10.63 -8.34 -15.92
N PHE A 33 -10.45 -9.67 -15.93
CA PHE A 33 -10.57 -10.47 -14.72
C PHE A 33 -9.62 -9.97 -13.60
N ARG A 34 -8.31 -9.80 -13.88
CA ARG A 34 -7.34 -9.28 -12.91
C ARG A 34 -7.64 -7.86 -12.41
N HIS A 35 -8.21 -7.00 -13.25
CA HIS A 35 -8.47 -5.60 -12.90
C HIS A 35 -9.75 -5.42 -12.06
N TYR A 36 -10.74 -6.31 -12.21
CA TYR A 36 -12.07 -6.09 -11.62
C TYR A 36 -12.47 -7.10 -10.53
N THR A 37 -11.82 -8.26 -10.44
CA THR A 37 -12.08 -9.19 -9.33
C THR A 37 -11.29 -8.74 -8.11
N ASN A 38 -11.92 -7.94 -7.24
CA ASN A 38 -11.67 -7.77 -5.79
C ASN A 38 -11.96 -6.37 -5.26
N LEU A 39 -12.35 -5.40 -6.09
CA LEU A 39 -12.61 -4.01 -5.67
C LEU A 39 -13.49 -3.90 -4.41
N HIS A 40 -14.63 -4.60 -4.36
CA HIS A 40 -15.51 -4.59 -3.19
C HIS A 40 -14.88 -5.21 -1.93
N THR A 41 -13.96 -6.16 -2.09
CA THR A 41 -13.27 -6.80 -0.97
C THR A 41 -12.13 -5.92 -0.46
N VAL A 42 -11.42 -5.23 -1.36
CA VAL A 42 -10.33 -4.30 -1.01
C VAL A 42 -10.89 -3.11 -0.24
N GLU A 43 -11.99 -2.50 -0.69
CA GLU A 43 -12.60 -1.37 0.00
C GLU A 43 -12.98 -1.72 1.44
N ARG A 44 -13.69 -2.83 1.65
CA ARG A 44 -14.08 -3.27 3.00
C ARG A 44 -12.88 -3.58 3.89
N LYS A 45 -11.84 -4.21 3.34
CA LYS A 45 -10.60 -4.51 4.08
C LYS A 45 -9.88 -3.22 4.45
N LEU A 46 -9.80 -2.26 3.53
CA LEU A 46 -9.16 -0.96 3.77
C LEU A 46 -9.89 -0.16 4.84
N ARG A 47 -11.23 -0.09 4.79
CA ARG A 47 -12.04 0.55 5.85
C ARG A 47 -11.77 -0.06 7.22
N ARG A 48 -11.74 -1.39 7.31
CA ARG A 48 -11.43 -2.09 8.56
C ARG A 48 -10.01 -1.81 9.03
N LEU A 49 -9.03 -1.84 8.12
CA LEU A 49 -7.63 -1.57 8.42
C LEU A 49 -7.45 -0.16 9.00
N LEU A 50 -8.01 0.86 8.33
CA LEU A 50 -7.91 2.25 8.77
C LEU A 50 -8.60 2.50 10.11
N ALA A 51 -9.65 1.76 10.44
CA ALA A 51 -10.36 1.87 11.71
C ALA A 51 -9.70 1.08 12.87
N SER A 52 -8.86 0.08 12.57
CA SER A 52 -8.37 -0.87 13.58
C SER A 52 -6.94 -0.58 14.05
N TYR A 53 -6.22 0.35 13.40
CA TYR A 53 -4.81 0.60 13.67
C TYR A 53 -4.48 2.09 13.64
N GLU A 54 -3.48 2.48 14.43
CA GLU A 54 -2.89 3.81 14.35
C GLU A 54 -1.85 3.87 13.24
N PHE A 55 -1.89 4.94 12.45
CA PHE A 55 -0.97 5.19 11.36
C PHE A 55 -0.11 6.40 11.70
N GLY A 56 1.17 6.32 11.35
CA GLY A 56 2.12 7.41 11.53
C GLY A 56 3.12 7.48 10.39
N PRO A 57 3.87 8.58 10.28
CA PRO A 57 4.96 8.70 9.32
C PRO A 57 5.95 7.53 9.44
N VAL A 58 6.42 7.01 8.30
CA VAL A 58 7.40 5.91 8.26
C VAL A 58 8.67 6.25 9.05
N CYS A 59 9.08 7.52 9.07
CA CYS A 59 10.25 7.98 9.82
C CYS A 59 10.10 7.87 11.33
N ASP A 60 8.88 7.95 11.85
CA ASP A 60 8.60 7.87 13.29
C ASP A 60 8.56 6.41 13.74
N ILE A 61 8.07 5.54 12.85
CA ILE A 61 7.99 4.09 13.05
C ILE A 61 9.37 3.43 12.87
N TYR A 62 10.18 3.92 11.93
CA TYR A 62 11.52 3.41 11.62
C TYR A 62 12.59 4.52 11.69
N PRO A 63 12.92 5.03 12.89
CA PRO A 63 13.83 6.17 13.06
C PRO A 63 15.25 5.92 12.53
N HIS A 64 15.68 4.65 12.49
CA HIS A 64 17.01 4.27 11.99
C HIS A 64 17.11 4.17 10.46
N ALA A 65 15.98 4.17 9.73
CA ALA A 65 15.97 4.16 8.27
C ALA A 65 16.49 5.48 7.66
N ARG A 66 16.61 6.56 8.45
CA ARG A 66 17.11 7.88 7.99
C ARG A 66 18.61 7.93 7.71
N LYS A 67 19.39 6.88 7.98
CA LYS A 67 20.83 6.88 7.72
C LYS A 67 21.15 6.36 6.32
N SER A 68 21.15 7.23 5.31
CA SER A 68 22.02 7.15 4.11
C SER A 68 21.68 8.24 3.07
N VAL A 69 21.86 9.51 3.41
CA VAL A 69 22.25 10.53 2.42
C VAL A 69 23.38 11.35 3.04
N SER A 70 24.55 10.73 3.15
CA SER A 70 25.78 11.42 3.53
C SER A 70 26.97 10.74 2.83
N SER A 71 27.12 11.00 1.54
CA SER A 71 28.32 10.82 0.71
C SER A 71 27.93 11.24 -0.72
N GLY A 72 28.43 12.29 -1.35
CA GLY A 72 29.34 13.35 -0.94
C GLY A 72 29.35 14.42 -2.03
N ASN A 73 29.70 15.65 -1.66
CA ASN A 73 30.35 16.56 -2.59
C ASN A 73 31.30 17.45 -1.77
N GLN A 74 32.53 17.00 -1.62
CA GLN A 74 33.68 17.87 -1.43
C GLN A 74 34.43 17.85 -2.76
N GLY A 75 34.49 19.01 -3.41
CA GLY A 75 35.02 19.25 -4.75
C GLY A 75 34.49 20.55 -5.28
#